data_AF-A0A3M1EMC9-F1
#
_entry.id   AF-A0A3M1EMC9-F1
#
_cell.length_a   1.000
_cell.length_b   1.000
_cell.length_c   1.000
_cell.angle_alpha   90.00
_cell.angle_beta   90.00
_cell.angle_gamma   90.00
#
_symmetry.space_group_name_H-M   'P 1'
#
loop_
_entity.id
_entity.type
_entity.pdbx_description
1 polymer ?
#
loop_
_entity_poly.entity_id
_entity_poly.type
_entity_poly.pdbx_seq_one_letter_code
_entity_poly.pdbx_strand_id
1 'polypeptide(L)'
;MSRNSLVKFLRRRGWIALVLAFLLMGMALPVAVAATPQTQPAPPISVRFPRIVLRLNEAGAVTDLGIMISEDTQLRLAEPQLTFLGSVLGLNLRTQLFDAATMQAISDANIQHVEIQTGPEGIVLYGNGKFLMGVEWGEQRVLSEVARLGEAVNIPFATQLAQLVPAIGADVLVELPTPAGVERIAPRPVGSGIEFPLRAAPSGEAALVLHASGEYTADGTARVLGTPLVAWGRLLGADLRMLNLDPRAVPVFQQAGIKNMGLTIDSAGVSLLIDGEPIATVVLGGEESLELAVRLADRFQVPFAEFIPLAGKTQDLDIKVTVALPSAQ
;
A
#
# COMPACT_ATOMS: atom_id res chain seq x y z
N MET A 1 -26.89 16.25 -1.76
CA MET A 1 -25.44 16.03 -1.56
C MET A 1 -24.70 17.26 -2.07
N SER A 2 -24.01 18.03 -1.22
CA SER A 2 -23.40 19.29 -1.64
C SER A 2 -22.16 19.04 -2.51
N ARG A 3 -21.86 19.92 -3.45
CA ARG A 3 -20.69 19.83 -4.34
C ARG A 3 -19.36 19.70 -3.56
N ASN A 4 -19.30 20.26 -2.35
CA ASN A 4 -18.17 20.11 -1.42
C ASN A 4 -18.10 18.72 -0.75
N SER A 5 -19.22 18.02 -0.57
CA SER A 5 -19.23 16.63 -0.05
C SER A 5 -18.80 15.61 -1.10
N LEU A 6 -19.11 15.84 -2.39
CA LEU A 6 -18.69 14.98 -3.49
C LEU A 6 -17.18 15.06 -3.76
N VAL A 7 -16.59 16.27 -3.67
CA VAL A 7 -15.14 16.46 -3.82
C VAL A 7 -14.36 15.87 -2.65
N LYS A 8 -14.85 16.01 -1.40
CA LYS A 8 -14.25 15.32 -0.24
C LYS A 8 -14.37 13.79 -0.34
N PHE A 9 -15.48 13.29 -0.88
CA PHE A 9 -15.73 11.87 -1.09
C PHE A 9 -14.85 11.26 -2.19
N LEU A 10 -14.67 11.98 -3.32
CA LEU A 10 -13.78 11.57 -4.40
C LEU A 10 -12.30 11.67 -4.01
N ARG A 11 -11.92 12.66 -3.18
CA ARG A 11 -10.57 12.79 -2.63
C ARG A 11 -10.25 11.64 -1.65
N ARG A 12 -11.22 11.21 -0.82
CA ARG A 12 -11.13 10.04 0.11
C ARG A 12 -10.99 8.68 -0.55
N ARG A 13 -11.50 8.52 -1.77
CA ARG A 13 -11.43 7.24 -2.53
C ARG A 13 -10.32 7.24 -3.58
N GLY A 14 -9.60 8.36 -3.72
CA GLY A 14 -8.56 8.55 -4.73
C GLY A 14 -7.39 7.60 -4.55
N TRP A 15 -7.01 7.24 -3.33
CA TRP A 15 -5.84 6.39 -3.09
C TRP A 15 -6.11 4.89 -3.30
N ILE A 16 -7.33 4.36 -3.07
CA ILE A 16 -7.68 2.98 -3.49
C ILE A 16 -7.61 2.92 -5.00
N ALA A 17 -8.16 3.93 -5.67
CA ALA A 17 -8.01 4.08 -7.11
C ALA A 17 -6.56 4.34 -7.52
N LEU A 18 -5.68 4.88 -6.67
CA LEU A 18 -4.27 5.15 -6.95
C LEU A 18 -3.40 3.91 -6.73
N VAL A 19 -3.61 3.12 -5.68
CA VAL A 19 -2.94 1.83 -5.45
C VAL A 19 -3.45 0.80 -6.46
N LEU A 20 -4.76 0.75 -6.73
CA LEU A 20 -5.26 -0.01 -7.89
C LEU A 20 -4.70 0.56 -9.19
N ALA A 21 -4.74 1.87 -9.45
CA ALA A 21 -4.19 2.41 -10.69
C ALA A 21 -2.69 2.14 -10.83
N PHE A 22 -1.90 2.19 -9.75
CA PHE A 22 -0.48 1.89 -9.75
C PHE A 22 -0.22 0.40 -9.99
N LEU A 23 -1.04 -0.48 -9.40
CA LEU A 23 -1.09 -1.92 -9.72
C LEU A 23 -1.57 -2.19 -11.17
N LEU A 24 -2.38 -1.31 -11.75
CA LEU A 24 -2.96 -1.43 -13.10
C LEU A 24 -2.11 -0.76 -14.20
N MET A 25 -1.22 0.18 -13.87
CA MET A 25 -0.52 1.06 -14.82
C MET A 25 0.87 0.60 -15.25
N GLY A 26 1.42 -0.48 -14.67
CA GLY A 26 2.65 -1.09 -15.16
C GLY A 26 2.53 -1.78 -16.53
N MET A 27 1.36 -1.73 -17.18
CA MET A 27 1.04 -2.56 -18.35
C MET A 27 0.46 -1.74 -19.50
N ALA A 28 1.35 -1.28 -20.38
CA ALA A 28 1.01 -0.93 -21.76
C ALA A 28 2.25 -1.08 -22.67
N LEU A 29 2.77 -2.30 -22.80
CA LEU A 29 3.59 -2.68 -23.95
C LEU A 29 3.06 -4.01 -24.51
N PRO A 30 2.78 -4.12 -25.82
CA PRO A 30 2.37 -5.37 -26.43
C PRO A 30 3.56 -6.31 -26.52
N VAL A 31 3.60 -7.35 -25.68
CA VAL A 31 4.54 -8.47 -25.84
C VAL A 31 3.79 -9.59 -26.56
N ALA A 32 4.18 -9.88 -27.80
CA ALA A 32 3.66 -11.02 -28.56
C ALA A 32 4.27 -12.31 -27.99
N VAL A 33 3.44 -13.17 -27.40
CA VAL A 33 3.87 -14.48 -26.90
C VAL A 33 3.61 -15.52 -27.98
N ALA A 34 4.69 -16.05 -28.57
CA ALA A 34 4.62 -17.22 -29.43
C ALA A 34 4.59 -18.50 -28.58
N ALA A 35 3.64 -19.40 -28.83
CA ALA A 35 3.52 -20.67 -28.12
C ALA A 35 4.58 -21.68 -28.60
N THR A 36 5.34 -22.27 -27.68
CA THR A 36 6.18 -23.46 -27.93
C THR A 36 6.34 -24.32 -26.66
N PRO A 37 6.77 -25.60 -26.77
CA PRO A 37 6.33 -26.71 -25.92
C PRO A 37 7.01 -26.80 -24.56
N GLN A 38 6.32 -27.47 -23.62
CA GLN A 38 6.72 -27.69 -22.23
C GLN A 38 8.06 -28.41 -22.11
N THR A 39 9.06 -27.65 -21.66
CA THR A 39 10.35 -28.12 -21.14
C THR A 39 10.44 -27.58 -19.70
N GLN A 40 11.15 -28.32 -18.83
CA GLN A 40 11.55 -27.98 -17.45
C GLN A 40 11.32 -26.50 -17.07
N PRO A 41 10.56 -26.18 -15.99
CA PRO A 41 10.08 -24.84 -15.73
C PRO A 41 11.26 -23.88 -15.72
N ALA A 42 11.37 -23.10 -16.81
CA ALA A 42 12.39 -22.09 -16.94
C ALA A 42 12.27 -21.16 -15.73
N PRO A 43 13.41 -20.67 -15.19
CA PRO A 43 13.35 -19.67 -14.13
C PRO A 43 12.41 -18.54 -14.58
N PRO A 44 11.51 -18.05 -13.71
CA PRO A 44 10.54 -17.04 -14.09
C PRO A 44 11.27 -15.84 -14.70
N ILE A 45 10.79 -15.36 -15.84
CA ILE A 45 11.35 -14.18 -16.50
C ILE A 45 11.11 -12.99 -15.56
N SER A 46 12.16 -12.51 -14.89
CA SER A 46 12.07 -11.31 -14.06
C SER A 46 12.27 -10.08 -14.95
N VAL A 47 11.20 -9.30 -15.19
CA VAL A 47 11.29 -8.02 -15.88
C VAL A 47 11.59 -6.94 -14.84
N ARG A 48 12.82 -6.43 -14.80
CA ARG A 48 13.16 -5.29 -13.94
C ARG A 48 12.83 -4.00 -14.67
N PHE A 49 11.97 -3.18 -14.07
CA PHE A 49 11.71 -1.84 -14.58
C PHE A 49 12.84 -0.89 -14.16
N PRO A 50 13.17 0.11 -14.99
CA PRO A 50 14.09 1.16 -14.58
C PRO A 50 13.47 1.97 -13.44
N ARG A 51 14.34 2.53 -12.58
CA ARG A 51 13.90 3.36 -11.44
C ARG A 51 13.35 4.68 -11.95
N ILE A 52 12.17 5.07 -11.49
CA ILE A 52 11.58 6.38 -11.77
C ILE A 52 12.12 7.36 -10.73
N VAL A 53 12.64 8.51 -11.15
CA VAL A 53 13.17 9.54 -10.26
C VAL A 53 12.29 10.79 -10.34
N LEU A 54 11.67 11.16 -9.23
CA LEU A 54 10.88 12.36 -9.05
C LEU A 54 11.70 13.35 -8.22
N ARG A 55 11.91 14.59 -8.70
CA ARG A 55 12.51 15.64 -7.86
C ARG A 55 11.47 16.66 -7.46
N LEU A 56 11.41 16.95 -6.16
CA LEU A 56 10.47 17.92 -5.61
C LEU A 56 11.19 19.21 -5.21
N ASN A 57 10.48 20.33 -5.27
CA ASN A 57 10.91 21.59 -4.67
C ASN A 57 10.45 21.72 -3.21
N GLU A 58 10.80 22.84 -2.57
CA GLU A 58 10.44 23.15 -1.17
C GLU A 58 8.92 23.20 -0.94
N ALA A 59 8.16 23.50 -1.98
CA ALA A 59 6.70 23.47 -1.93
C ALA A 59 6.13 22.06 -2.11
N GLY A 60 6.94 21.02 -2.31
CA GLY A 60 6.48 19.64 -2.54
C GLY A 60 5.87 19.41 -3.92
N ALA A 61 6.13 20.30 -4.89
CA ALA A 61 5.74 20.13 -6.29
C ALA A 61 6.86 19.44 -7.09
N VAL A 62 6.47 18.58 -8.04
CA VAL A 62 7.41 17.91 -8.94
C VAL A 62 8.03 18.93 -9.89
N THR A 63 9.35 19.03 -9.88
CA THR A 63 10.13 19.90 -10.77
C THR A 63 10.90 19.15 -11.85
N ASP A 64 11.15 17.85 -11.63
CA ASP A 64 11.88 17.00 -12.57
C ASP A 64 11.34 15.57 -12.48
N LEU A 65 11.31 14.89 -13.62
CA LEU A 65 11.04 13.45 -13.69
C LEU A 65 12.06 12.82 -14.61
N GLY A 66 12.70 11.76 -14.13
CA GLY A 66 13.63 10.96 -14.93
C GLY A 66 13.39 9.47 -14.77
N ILE A 67 14.05 8.72 -15.62
CA ILE A 67 14.12 7.27 -15.61
C ILE A 67 15.60 6.91 -15.47
N MET A 68 15.96 6.29 -14.36
CA MET A 68 17.29 5.80 -14.04
C MET A 68 17.40 4.34 -14.49
N ILE A 69 18.25 4.11 -15.49
CA ILE A 69 18.46 2.80 -16.10
C ILE A 69 19.59 2.05 -15.37
N SER A 70 20.60 2.80 -14.92
CA SER A 70 21.70 2.33 -14.08
C SER A 70 22.11 3.44 -13.10
N GLU A 71 22.99 3.14 -12.15
CA GLU A 71 23.48 4.12 -11.15
C GLU A 71 24.01 5.41 -11.78
N ASP A 72 24.61 5.32 -12.97
CA ASP A 72 25.20 6.45 -13.68
C ASP A 72 24.37 6.99 -14.85
N THR A 73 23.28 6.32 -15.24
CA THR A 73 22.50 6.66 -16.44
C THR A 73 21.07 7.06 -16.10
N GLN A 74 20.80 8.36 -16.17
CA GLN A 74 19.46 8.93 -16.02
C GLN A 74 18.98 9.55 -17.35
N LEU A 75 17.86 9.05 -17.86
CA LEU A 75 17.09 9.71 -18.92
C LEU A 75 16.14 10.71 -18.29
N ARG A 76 16.33 12.00 -18.56
CA ARG A 76 15.39 13.03 -18.11
C ARG A 76 14.23 13.12 -19.08
N LEU A 77 13.02 13.13 -18.55
CA LEU A 77 11.82 13.31 -19.34
C LEU A 77 11.54 14.81 -19.51
N ALA A 78 11.29 15.23 -20.75
CA ALA A 78 10.92 16.61 -21.04
C ALA A 78 9.47 16.90 -20.61
N GLU A 79 9.15 18.18 -20.40
CA GLU A 79 7.81 18.68 -20.00
C GLU A 79 6.60 18.07 -20.76
N PRO A 80 6.65 17.87 -22.09
CA PRO A 80 5.55 17.21 -22.81
C PRO A 80 5.33 15.75 -22.36
N GLN A 81 6.41 15.05 -22.02
CA GLN A 81 6.37 13.65 -21.59
C GLN A 81 5.84 13.52 -20.16
N LEU A 82 6.16 14.48 -19.30
CA LEU A 82 5.57 14.63 -17.97
C LEU A 82 4.04 14.76 -18.02
N THR A 83 3.55 15.60 -18.92
CA THR A 83 2.10 15.82 -19.10
C THR A 83 1.43 14.57 -19.67
N PHE A 84 2.06 13.94 -20.66
CA PHE A 84 1.57 12.67 -21.22
C PHE A 84 1.52 11.58 -20.15
N LEU A 85 2.60 11.37 -19.42
CA LEU A 85 2.66 10.36 -18.36
C LEU A 85 1.62 10.66 -17.28
N GLY A 86 1.50 11.91 -16.84
CA GLY A 86 0.45 12.31 -15.92
C GLY A 86 -0.96 11.98 -16.44
N SER A 87 -1.23 12.24 -17.72
CA SER A 87 -2.53 11.93 -18.34
C SER A 87 -2.80 10.43 -18.44
N VAL A 88 -1.78 9.63 -18.78
CA VAL A 88 -1.87 8.17 -18.83
C VAL A 88 -2.08 7.60 -17.43
N LEU A 89 -1.41 8.17 -16.44
CA LEU A 89 -1.51 7.73 -15.05
C LEU A 89 -2.76 8.27 -14.34
N GLY A 90 -3.56 9.11 -14.99
CA GLY A 90 -4.63 9.86 -14.31
C GLY A 90 -4.12 10.73 -13.15
N LEU A 91 -2.80 10.96 -13.08
CA LEU A 91 -2.12 11.75 -12.07
C LEU A 91 -1.82 13.10 -12.66
N ASN A 92 -2.26 14.16 -11.99
CA ASN A 92 -1.74 15.47 -12.32
C ASN A 92 -0.36 15.62 -11.65
N LEU A 93 0.71 15.19 -12.33
CA LEU A 93 2.10 15.29 -11.83
C LEU A 93 2.56 16.74 -11.66
N ARG A 94 1.80 17.71 -12.18
CA ARG A 94 2.03 19.15 -11.90
C ARG A 94 1.40 19.61 -10.58
N THR A 95 0.68 18.72 -9.89
CA THR A 95 0.17 19.04 -8.55
C THR A 95 1.24 18.85 -7.50
N GLN A 96 1.19 19.74 -6.52
CA GLN A 96 1.86 19.59 -5.25
C GLN A 96 1.54 18.21 -4.65
N LEU A 97 2.54 17.32 -4.63
CA LEU A 97 2.42 15.99 -4.04
C LEU A 97 2.29 16.11 -2.51
N PHE A 98 3.19 16.91 -1.92
CA PHE A 98 3.26 17.15 -0.48
C PHE A 98 2.90 18.59 -0.15
N ASP A 99 2.04 18.80 0.84
CA ASP A 99 1.80 20.15 1.35
C ASP A 99 2.95 20.65 2.22
N ALA A 100 2.92 21.95 2.56
CA ALA A 100 3.98 22.57 3.34
C ALA A 100 4.19 21.90 4.72
N ALA A 101 3.12 21.43 5.37
CA ALA A 101 3.23 20.75 6.66
C ALA A 101 3.94 19.39 6.53
N THR A 102 3.65 18.65 5.46
CA THR A 102 4.33 17.39 5.14
C THR A 102 5.79 17.64 4.77
N MET A 103 6.07 18.65 3.94
CA MET A 103 7.45 19.04 3.57
C MET A 103 8.25 19.46 4.79
N GLN A 104 7.65 20.19 5.73
CA GLN A 104 8.29 20.56 6.99
C GLN A 104 8.63 19.31 7.82
N ALA A 105 7.69 18.38 7.99
CA ALA A 105 7.93 17.15 8.76
C ALA A 105 9.04 16.28 8.12
N ILE A 106 9.07 16.19 6.79
CA ILE A 106 10.13 15.50 6.04
C ILE A 106 11.49 16.19 6.28
N SER A 107 11.51 17.53 6.21
CA SER A 107 12.71 18.33 6.47
C SER A 107 13.20 18.19 7.91
N ASP A 108 12.29 18.22 8.88
CA ASP A 108 12.59 18.08 10.32
C ASP A 108 13.18 16.68 10.63
N ALA A 109 12.72 15.66 9.89
CA ALA A 109 13.26 14.31 9.95
C ALA A 109 14.58 14.12 9.16
N ASN A 110 15.12 15.20 8.56
CA ASN A 110 16.31 15.18 7.70
C ASN A 110 16.21 14.16 6.54
N ILE A 111 15.00 13.97 5.99
CA ILE A 111 14.78 13.05 4.88
C ILE A 111 15.06 13.77 3.57
N GLN A 112 16.03 13.26 2.83
CA GLN A 112 16.50 13.82 1.57
C GLN A 112 15.94 13.06 0.37
N HIS A 113 15.57 11.79 0.55
CA HIS A 113 14.85 11.03 -0.46
C HIS A 113 13.97 9.95 0.17
N VAL A 114 12.89 9.63 -0.56
CA VAL A 114 11.96 8.55 -0.25
C VAL A 114 11.98 7.56 -1.41
N GLU A 115 12.14 6.28 -1.13
CA GLU A 115 12.10 5.22 -2.14
C GLU A 115 10.86 4.37 -1.94
N ILE A 116 10.11 4.14 -3.02
CA ILE A 116 8.99 3.20 -3.05
C ILE A 116 9.43 2.04 -3.93
N GLN A 117 9.54 0.86 -3.34
CA GLN A 117 9.85 -0.36 -4.06
C GLN A 117 8.64 -1.27 -4.04
N THR A 118 8.24 -1.77 -5.21
CA THR A 118 7.16 -2.75 -5.37
C THR A 118 7.75 -4.04 -5.91
N GLY A 119 7.17 -5.17 -5.55
CA GLY A 119 7.65 -6.48 -5.97
C GLY A 119 6.71 -7.61 -5.57
N PRO A 120 7.09 -8.86 -5.89
CA PRO A 120 6.29 -10.05 -5.55
C PRO A 120 6.14 -10.28 -4.04
N GLU A 121 7.03 -9.72 -3.23
CA GLU A 121 6.97 -9.79 -1.77
C GLU A 121 6.08 -8.70 -1.16
N GLY A 122 5.91 -7.57 -1.84
CA GLY A 122 5.23 -6.43 -1.22
C GLY A 122 5.39 -5.08 -1.89
N ILE A 123 5.07 -4.05 -1.11
CA ILE A 123 5.45 -2.65 -1.34
C ILE A 123 6.22 -2.19 -0.12
N VAL A 124 7.39 -1.58 -0.29
CA VAL A 124 8.16 -1.01 0.82
C VAL A 124 8.51 0.43 0.54
N LEU A 125 8.38 1.24 1.58
CA LEU A 125 8.78 2.63 1.63
C LEU A 125 10.08 2.75 2.44
N TYR A 126 11.09 3.38 1.87
CA TYR A 126 12.33 3.74 2.55
C TYR A 126 12.47 5.26 2.61
N GLY A 127 13.13 5.77 3.64
CA GLY A 127 13.56 7.16 3.76
C GLY A 127 15.04 7.18 4.06
N ASN A 128 15.84 7.86 3.23
CA ASN A 128 17.30 7.84 3.36
C ASN A 128 17.88 6.41 3.40
N GLY A 129 17.34 5.50 2.60
CA GLY A 129 17.69 4.08 2.60
C GLY A 129 17.26 3.26 3.82
N LYS A 130 16.62 3.87 4.84
CA LYS A 130 16.09 3.15 6.01
C LYS A 130 14.64 2.74 5.78
N PHE A 131 14.29 1.51 6.16
CA PHE A 131 12.90 1.03 6.10
C PHE A 131 11.98 1.92 6.93
N LEU A 132 10.89 2.41 6.33
CA LEU A 132 9.88 3.21 7.01
C LEU A 132 8.63 2.39 7.31
N MET A 133 8.08 1.79 6.26
CA MET A 133 6.92 0.91 6.34
C MET A 133 6.87 0.04 5.09
N GLY A 134 6.14 -1.06 5.15
CA GLY A 134 5.87 -1.88 4.00
C GLY A 134 4.53 -2.60 4.12
N VAL A 135 4.05 -3.09 2.99
CA VAL A 135 2.93 -4.01 2.91
C VAL A 135 3.46 -5.29 2.30
N GLU A 136 3.55 -6.32 3.12
CA GLU A 136 3.98 -7.66 2.72
C GLU A 136 2.79 -8.46 2.21
N TRP A 137 2.96 -9.11 1.05
CA TRP A 137 1.96 -9.99 0.47
C TRP A 137 2.03 -11.38 1.09
N GLY A 138 0.89 -12.02 1.33
CA GLY A 138 0.86 -13.43 1.77
C GLY A 138 1.35 -14.39 0.66
N GLU A 139 2.04 -15.47 1.05
CA GLU A 139 2.91 -16.31 0.19
C GLU A 139 2.28 -16.96 -1.07
N GLN A 140 0.96 -16.95 -1.26
CA GLN A 140 0.35 -17.59 -2.45
C GLN A 140 -1.00 -17.05 -2.92
N ARG A 141 -1.76 -16.33 -2.07
CA ARG A 141 -3.16 -16.04 -2.37
C ARG A 141 -3.43 -14.64 -2.89
N VAL A 142 -2.53 -13.68 -2.70
CA VAL A 142 -2.84 -12.27 -3.05
C VAL A 142 -3.19 -12.12 -4.52
N LEU A 143 -2.46 -12.78 -5.41
CA LEU A 143 -2.65 -12.62 -6.85
C LEU A 143 -3.91 -13.32 -7.34
N SER A 144 -4.16 -14.55 -6.89
CA SER A 144 -5.37 -15.29 -7.25
C SER A 144 -6.62 -14.63 -6.65
N GLU A 145 -6.53 -14.10 -5.43
CA GLU A 145 -7.60 -13.38 -4.76
C GLU A 145 -7.85 -12.01 -5.39
N VAL A 146 -6.81 -11.24 -5.71
CA VAL A 146 -6.93 -9.97 -6.43
C VAL A 146 -7.50 -10.19 -7.82
N ALA A 147 -7.09 -11.25 -8.53
CA ALA A 147 -7.68 -11.64 -9.80
C ALA A 147 -9.18 -11.94 -9.65
N ARG A 148 -9.54 -12.80 -8.70
CA ARG A 148 -10.92 -13.21 -8.42
C ARG A 148 -11.81 -12.03 -8.02
N LEU A 149 -11.31 -11.16 -7.14
CA LEU A 149 -12.01 -9.94 -6.72
C LEU A 149 -12.14 -8.95 -7.88
N GLY A 150 -11.09 -8.80 -8.69
CA GLY A 150 -11.11 -7.97 -9.88
C GLY A 150 -12.13 -8.46 -10.90
N GLU A 151 -12.21 -9.76 -11.16
CA GLU A 151 -13.25 -10.36 -12.00
C GLU A 151 -14.65 -10.11 -11.43
N ALA A 152 -14.84 -10.32 -10.13
CA ALA A 152 -16.13 -10.16 -9.48
C ALA A 152 -16.63 -8.69 -9.46
N VAL A 153 -15.72 -7.71 -9.56
CA VAL A 153 -16.08 -6.28 -9.75
C VAL A 153 -15.93 -5.82 -11.21
N ASN A 154 -15.83 -6.75 -12.15
CA ASN A 154 -15.72 -6.53 -13.60
C ASN A 154 -14.55 -5.62 -14.01
N ILE A 155 -13.39 -5.74 -13.36
CA ILE A 155 -12.15 -5.12 -13.82
C ILE A 155 -11.68 -5.87 -15.07
N PRO A 156 -11.65 -5.23 -16.25
CA PRO A 156 -11.10 -5.86 -17.43
C PRO A 156 -9.65 -6.26 -17.19
N PHE A 157 -9.29 -7.46 -17.62
CA PHE A 157 -7.94 -8.01 -17.52
C PHE A 157 -7.43 -8.29 -16.10
N ALA A 158 -8.30 -8.34 -15.08
CA ALA A 158 -7.89 -8.56 -13.68
C ALA A 158 -6.92 -9.73 -13.50
N THR A 159 -7.15 -10.83 -14.22
CA THR A 159 -6.31 -12.04 -14.18
C THR A 159 -4.95 -11.83 -14.84
N GLN A 160 -4.87 -11.10 -15.95
CA GLN A 160 -3.59 -10.74 -16.59
C GLN A 160 -2.80 -9.75 -15.73
N LEU A 161 -3.49 -8.79 -15.12
CA LEU A 161 -2.91 -7.81 -14.21
C LEU A 161 -2.33 -8.50 -12.98
N ALA A 162 -3.09 -9.39 -12.35
CA ALA A 162 -2.63 -10.20 -11.22
C ALA A 162 -1.41 -11.08 -11.55
N GLN A 163 -1.29 -11.58 -12.79
CA GLN A 163 -0.11 -12.34 -13.20
C GLN A 163 1.15 -11.48 -13.37
N LEU A 164 0.97 -10.17 -13.51
CA LEU A 164 2.05 -9.23 -13.80
C LEU A 164 2.48 -8.43 -12.56
N VAL A 165 1.62 -8.29 -11.55
CA VAL A 165 1.99 -7.75 -10.22
C VAL A 165 3.30 -8.34 -9.65
N PRO A 166 3.55 -9.66 -9.69
CA PRO A 166 4.79 -10.25 -9.14
C PRO A 166 6.00 -10.02 -10.05
N ALA A 167 5.75 -9.81 -11.34
CA ALA A 167 6.78 -9.65 -12.36
C ALA A 167 7.21 -8.18 -12.51
N ILE A 168 6.44 -7.22 -11.97
CA ILE A 168 6.69 -5.79 -12.08
C ILE A 168 7.31 -5.31 -10.76
N GLY A 169 8.64 -5.43 -10.69
CA GLY A 169 9.41 -4.69 -9.70
C GLY A 169 9.54 -3.24 -10.15
N ALA A 170 8.80 -2.31 -9.54
CA ALA A 170 8.94 -0.88 -9.80
C ALA A 170 9.69 -0.22 -8.63
N ASP A 171 10.58 0.69 -8.97
CA ASP A 171 11.38 1.45 -8.02
C ASP A 171 11.16 2.93 -8.30
N VAL A 172 10.62 3.66 -7.33
CA VAL A 172 10.37 5.10 -7.44
C VAL A 172 11.20 5.82 -6.37
N LEU A 173 12.15 6.63 -6.80
CA LEU A 173 12.95 7.51 -5.96
C LEU A 173 12.38 8.93 -6.02
N VAL A 174 11.92 9.43 -4.88
CA VAL A 174 11.49 10.82 -4.69
C VAL A 174 12.61 11.57 -4.00
N GLU A 175 13.33 12.42 -4.73
CA GLU A 175 14.35 13.32 -4.19
C GLU A 175 13.70 14.60 -3.67
N LEU A 176 14.07 14.97 -2.44
CA LEU A 176 13.57 16.12 -1.72
C LEU A 176 14.65 17.21 -1.68
N PRO A 177 14.28 18.48 -1.50
CA PRO A 177 15.26 19.56 -1.34
C PRO A 177 16.18 19.28 -0.16
N THR A 178 17.49 19.30 -0.39
CA THR A 178 18.48 19.16 0.68
C THR A 178 18.79 20.54 1.28
N PRO A 179 18.69 20.73 2.61
CA PRO A 179 19.07 21.98 3.24
C PRO A 179 20.54 22.33 3.01
N ALA A 180 20.84 23.63 2.93
CA ALA A 180 22.22 24.10 2.74
C ALA A 180 23.13 23.62 3.87
N GLY A 181 24.31 23.09 3.51
CA GLY A 181 25.30 22.62 4.48
C GLY A 181 25.05 21.21 5.04
N VAL A 182 23.98 20.53 4.63
CA VAL A 182 23.75 19.12 4.96
C VAL A 182 24.39 18.24 3.88
N GLU A 183 25.18 17.25 4.30
CA GLU A 183 25.79 16.29 3.38
C GLU A 183 24.71 15.41 2.73
N ARG A 184 24.86 15.15 1.43
CA ARG A 184 23.88 14.37 0.67
C ARG A 184 23.95 12.89 1.06
N ILE A 185 22.82 12.31 1.43
CA ILE A 185 22.68 10.88 1.68
C ILE A 185 22.41 10.19 0.34
N ALA A 186 23.23 9.21 0.00
CA ALA A 186 23.07 8.43 -1.23
C ALA A 186 21.81 7.53 -1.14
N PRO A 187 21.03 7.40 -2.24
CA PRO A 187 19.93 6.45 -2.32
C PRO A 187 20.45 5.00 -2.34
N ARG A 188 19.57 4.03 -2.09
CA ARG A 188 19.93 2.61 -2.23
C ARG A 188 20.33 2.30 -3.68
N PRO A 189 21.24 1.33 -3.91
CA PRO A 189 21.57 0.84 -5.24
C PRO A 189 20.32 0.45 -6.05
N VAL A 190 20.34 0.70 -7.36
CA VAL A 190 19.21 0.35 -8.24
C VAL A 190 19.03 -1.17 -8.24
N GLY A 191 17.80 -1.62 -7.96
CA GLY A 191 17.48 -3.04 -7.97
C GLY A 191 18.02 -3.81 -6.76
N SER A 192 18.24 -3.14 -5.63
CA SER A 192 18.51 -3.74 -4.33
C SER A 192 17.44 -4.73 -3.87
N GLY A 193 16.22 -4.61 -4.41
CA GLY A 193 15.09 -5.46 -4.05
C GLY A 193 14.46 -5.05 -2.71
N ILE A 194 13.30 -5.67 -2.46
CA ILE A 194 12.53 -5.45 -1.25
C ILE A 194 13.17 -6.22 -0.10
N GLU A 195 13.43 -5.51 1.00
CA GLU A 195 13.87 -6.08 2.27
C GLU A 195 12.86 -5.69 3.33
N PHE A 196 12.18 -6.68 3.91
CA PHE A 196 11.41 -6.48 5.13
C PHE A 196 12.34 -6.64 6.34
N PRO A 197 12.20 -5.82 7.38
CA PRO A 197 12.97 -6.00 8.60
C PRO A 197 12.69 -7.39 9.17
N LEU A 198 13.74 -8.05 9.68
CA LEU A 198 13.57 -9.31 10.41
C LEU A 198 12.60 -9.08 11.57
N ARG A 199 11.48 -9.79 11.52
CA ARG A 199 10.50 -9.79 12.60
C ARG A 199 11.14 -10.51 13.78
N ALA A 200 11.22 -9.84 14.92
CA ALA A 200 11.54 -10.54 16.16
C ALA A 200 10.47 -11.61 16.37
N ALA A 201 10.89 -12.84 16.67
CA ALA A 201 9.94 -13.83 17.16
C ALA A 201 9.25 -13.23 18.39
N PRO A 202 7.93 -13.34 18.55
CA PRO A 202 7.22 -12.81 19.71
C PRO A 202 7.87 -13.38 20.97
N SER A 203 8.66 -12.55 21.65
CA SER A 203 9.47 -12.93 22.79
C SER A 203 8.68 -12.62 24.06
N GLY A 204 7.61 -13.37 24.30
CA GLY A 204 6.76 -13.23 25.49
C GLY A 204 5.31 -13.61 25.21
N GLU A 205 4.60 -14.01 26.27
CA GLU A 205 3.13 -13.99 26.26
C GLU A 205 2.69 -12.52 26.18
N ALA A 206 1.88 -12.17 25.19
CA ALA A 206 1.29 -10.84 25.10
C ALA A 206 0.52 -10.54 26.39
N ALA A 207 0.73 -9.35 26.98
CA ALA A 207 0.08 -8.98 28.23
C ALA A 207 -1.46 -8.92 28.10
N LEU A 208 -1.96 -8.72 26.88
CA LEU A 208 -3.37 -8.79 26.55
C LEU A 208 -3.58 -9.36 25.14
N VAL A 209 -4.35 -10.45 25.06
CA VAL A 209 -4.85 -10.99 23.79
C VAL A 209 -6.36 -10.77 23.70
N LEU A 210 -6.80 -9.95 22.75
CA LEU A 210 -8.21 -9.70 22.48
C LEU A 210 -8.64 -10.46 21.23
N HIS A 211 -9.41 -11.53 21.42
CA HIS A 211 -10.11 -12.21 20.33
C HIS A 211 -11.56 -11.72 20.24
N ALA A 212 -11.87 -11.02 19.17
CA ALA A 212 -13.19 -10.49 18.88
C ALA A 212 -13.76 -11.17 17.64
N SER A 213 -14.91 -11.83 17.76
CA SER A 213 -15.66 -12.33 16.61
C SER A 213 -16.88 -11.47 16.33
N GLY A 214 -17.21 -11.35 15.05
CA GLY A 214 -18.25 -10.48 14.56
C GLY A 214 -18.93 -10.99 13.30
N GLU A 215 -19.88 -10.20 12.82
CA GLU A 215 -20.60 -10.42 11.57
C GLU A 215 -20.73 -9.11 10.79
N TYR A 216 -20.70 -9.22 9.46
CA TYR A 216 -21.08 -8.15 8.57
C TYR A 216 -22.59 -8.20 8.34
N THR A 217 -23.25 -7.07 8.48
CA THR A 217 -24.63 -6.91 8.03
C THR A 217 -24.68 -6.74 6.51
N ALA A 218 -25.87 -6.88 5.91
CA ALA A 218 -26.05 -6.78 4.45
C ALA A 218 -25.68 -5.41 3.86
N ASP A 219 -25.64 -4.36 4.68
CA ASP A 219 -25.16 -3.02 4.32
C ASP A 219 -23.63 -2.86 4.47
N GLY A 220 -22.90 -3.94 4.80
CA GLY A 220 -21.45 -3.91 4.98
C GLY A 220 -20.97 -3.39 6.33
N THR A 221 -21.87 -3.11 7.27
CA THR A 221 -21.48 -2.68 8.63
C THR A 221 -20.95 -3.87 9.44
N ALA A 222 -19.75 -3.75 10.00
CA ALA A 222 -19.19 -4.75 10.91
C ALA A 222 -19.78 -4.61 12.32
N ARG A 223 -20.15 -5.75 12.94
CA ARG A 223 -20.57 -5.84 14.34
C ARG A 223 -19.72 -6.87 15.06
N VAL A 224 -19.17 -6.53 16.21
CA VAL A 224 -18.42 -7.45 17.08
C VAL A 224 -19.22 -7.64 18.36
N LEU A 225 -19.53 -8.89 18.70
CA LEU A 225 -20.41 -9.23 19.84
C LEU A 225 -21.75 -8.45 19.80
N GLY A 226 -22.37 -8.39 18.62
CA GLY A 226 -23.62 -7.63 18.39
C GLY A 226 -23.47 -6.11 18.48
N THR A 227 -22.29 -5.58 18.78
CA THR A 227 -22.04 -4.15 18.93
C THR A 227 -21.40 -3.57 17.66
N PRO A 228 -21.89 -2.45 17.11
CA PRO A 228 -21.29 -1.81 15.95
C PRO A 228 -19.81 -1.48 16.19
N LEU A 229 -18.97 -1.72 15.18
CA LEU A 229 -17.52 -1.57 15.31
C LEU A 229 -17.07 -0.14 15.67
N VAL A 230 -17.87 0.88 15.35
CA VAL A 230 -17.62 2.27 15.79
C VAL A 230 -17.60 2.43 17.31
N ALA A 231 -18.36 1.63 18.06
CA ALA A 231 -18.35 1.67 19.51
C ALA A 231 -17.08 1.03 20.08
N TRP A 232 -16.62 -0.07 19.46
CA TRP A 232 -15.32 -0.67 19.76
C TRP A 232 -14.17 0.28 19.46
N GLY A 233 -14.25 1.02 18.37
CA GLY A 233 -13.26 2.04 18.04
C GLY A 233 -13.11 3.11 19.11
N ARG A 234 -14.23 3.59 19.67
CA ARG A 234 -14.20 4.53 20.79
C ARG A 234 -13.55 3.94 22.04
N LEU A 235 -13.75 2.65 22.30
CA LEU A 235 -13.14 1.96 23.43
C LEU A 235 -11.63 1.80 23.26
N LEU A 236 -11.18 1.47 22.05
CA LEU A 236 -9.77 1.26 21.72
C LEU A 236 -9.02 2.56 21.37
N GLY A 237 -9.73 3.68 21.26
CA GLY A 237 -9.16 4.96 20.83
C GLY A 237 -8.73 4.98 19.36
N ALA A 238 -9.37 4.18 18.51
CA ALA A 238 -9.08 4.09 17.08
C ALA A 238 -10.36 4.12 16.25
N ASP A 239 -10.31 4.62 15.02
CA ASP A 239 -11.47 4.58 14.13
C ASP A 239 -11.47 3.28 13.33
N LEU A 240 -12.36 2.36 13.74
CA LEU A 240 -12.49 1.05 13.10
C LEU A 240 -13.46 1.05 11.91
N ARG A 241 -14.06 2.19 11.54
CA ARG A 241 -15.07 2.25 10.46
C ARG A 241 -14.52 1.80 9.11
N MET A 242 -13.21 1.88 8.92
CA MET A 242 -12.50 1.36 7.75
C MET A 242 -12.64 -0.15 7.54
N LEU A 243 -12.98 -0.91 8.59
CA LEU A 243 -13.28 -2.34 8.49
C LEU A 243 -14.71 -2.60 8.02
N ASN A 244 -15.57 -1.58 7.93
CA ASN A 244 -16.84 -1.71 7.23
C ASN A 244 -16.59 -1.86 5.73
N LEU A 245 -17.40 -2.69 5.10
CA LEU A 245 -17.35 -2.92 3.67
C LEU A 245 -18.27 -1.94 2.96
N ASP A 246 -17.93 -1.63 1.71
CA ASP A 246 -18.94 -1.05 0.83
C ASP A 246 -20.08 -2.07 0.68
N PRO A 247 -21.37 -1.69 0.82
CA PRO A 247 -22.49 -2.62 0.65
C PRO A 247 -22.43 -3.40 -0.67
N ARG A 248 -21.82 -2.81 -1.71
CA ARG A 248 -21.64 -3.47 -3.01
C ARG A 248 -20.56 -4.55 -3.01
N ALA A 249 -19.63 -4.51 -2.06
CA ALA A 249 -18.56 -5.49 -1.93
C ALA A 249 -19.02 -6.76 -1.18
N VAL A 250 -20.02 -6.66 -0.30
CA VAL A 250 -20.57 -7.83 0.42
C VAL A 250 -20.97 -8.98 -0.53
N PRO A 251 -21.82 -8.77 -1.55
CA PRO A 251 -22.21 -9.85 -2.46
C PRO A 251 -21.02 -10.33 -3.31
N VAL A 252 -20.07 -9.47 -3.62
CA VAL A 252 -18.85 -9.82 -4.36
C VAL A 252 -18.01 -10.80 -3.53
N PHE A 253 -17.80 -10.53 -2.24
CA PHE A 253 -17.06 -11.43 -1.36
C PHE A 253 -17.80 -12.75 -1.11
N GLN A 254 -19.14 -12.71 -1.00
CA GLN A 254 -19.96 -13.93 -0.92
C GLN A 254 -19.84 -14.79 -2.18
N GLN A 255 -19.92 -14.18 -3.37
CA GLN A 255 -19.75 -14.88 -4.66
C GLN A 255 -18.35 -15.44 -4.83
N ALA A 256 -17.34 -14.72 -4.32
CA ALA A 256 -15.98 -15.20 -4.24
C ALA A 256 -15.84 -16.40 -3.28
N GLY A 257 -16.83 -16.69 -2.42
CA GLY A 257 -16.77 -17.78 -1.45
C GLY A 257 -15.95 -17.46 -0.20
N ILE A 258 -15.67 -16.17 0.03
CA ILE A 258 -15.03 -15.70 1.26
C ILE A 258 -16.05 -15.83 2.40
N LYS A 259 -15.64 -16.43 3.52
CA LYS A 259 -16.51 -16.65 4.68
C LYS A 259 -16.18 -15.67 5.79
N ASN A 260 -14.90 -15.42 6.01
CA ASN A 260 -14.41 -14.58 7.10
C ASN A 260 -13.41 -13.57 6.56
N MET A 261 -13.49 -12.35 7.07
CA MET A 261 -12.39 -11.39 7.01
C MET A 261 -11.92 -11.08 8.40
N GLY A 262 -10.62 -10.97 8.58
CA GLY A 262 -10.02 -10.67 9.88
C GLY A 262 -9.03 -9.54 9.80
N LEU A 263 -8.79 -8.93 10.95
CA LEU A 263 -7.67 -8.04 11.18
C LEU A 263 -6.92 -8.58 12.40
N THR A 264 -5.62 -8.80 12.25
CA THR A 264 -4.71 -9.01 13.38
C THR A 264 -3.84 -7.77 13.54
N ILE A 265 -3.68 -7.30 14.77
CA ILE A 265 -2.75 -6.24 15.14
C ILE A 265 -1.84 -6.84 16.21
N ASP A 266 -0.55 -6.96 15.91
CA ASP A 266 0.45 -7.52 16.81
C ASP A 266 1.76 -6.71 16.73
N SER A 267 2.86 -7.27 17.24
CA SER A 267 4.19 -6.66 17.18
C SER A 267 4.84 -6.72 15.79
N ALA A 268 4.36 -7.60 14.90
CA ALA A 268 4.79 -7.67 13.52
C ALA A 268 4.05 -6.65 12.62
N GLY A 269 2.90 -6.16 13.08
CA GLY A 269 2.19 -5.04 12.46
C GLY A 269 0.69 -5.30 12.36
N VAL A 270 0.10 -4.93 11.21
CA VAL A 270 -1.34 -5.06 10.96
C VAL A 270 -1.57 -6.00 9.79
N SER A 271 -2.07 -7.20 10.07
CA SER A 271 -2.40 -8.21 9.05
C SER A 271 -3.88 -8.21 8.73
N LEU A 272 -4.21 -8.12 7.44
CA LEU A 272 -5.54 -8.40 6.91
C LEU A 272 -5.63 -9.90 6.59
N LEU A 273 -6.65 -10.57 7.10
CA LEU A 273 -6.89 -11.99 6.91
C LEU A 273 -8.13 -12.23 6.07
N ILE A 274 -8.07 -13.25 5.21
CA ILE A 274 -9.23 -13.83 4.52
C ILE A 274 -9.27 -15.31 4.89
N ASP A 275 -10.41 -15.75 5.43
CA ASP A 275 -10.63 -17.13 5.88
C ASP A 275 -9.55 -17.65 6.84
N GLY A 276 -9.00 -16.76 7.67
CA GLY A 276 -7.97 -17.06 8.66
C GLY A 276 -6.53 -16.99 8.14
N GLU A 277 -6.34 -16.76 6.84
CA GLU A 277 -5.03 -16.64 6.21
C GLU A 277 -4.66 -15.16 5.97
N PRO A 278 -3.45 -14.70 6.34
CA PRO A 278 -3.02 -13.34 6.05
C PRO A 278 -2.86 -13.14 4.54
N ILE A 279 -3.55 -12.13 4.01
CA ILE A 279 -3.41 -11.72 2.60
C ILE A 279 -2.49 -10.51 2.45
N ALA A 280 -2.42 -9.65 3.45
CA ALA A 280 -1.50 -8.52 3.45
C ALA A 280 -1.11 -8.18 4.87
N THR A 281 0.15 -7.85 5.11
CA THR A 281 0.62 -7.38 6.42
C THR A 281 1.29 -6.04 6.26
N VAL A 282 0.74 -5.00 6.90
CA VAL A 282 1.42 -3.72 7.04
C VAL A 282 2.48 -3.86 8.13
N VAL A 283 3.73 -3.83 7.72
CA VAL A 283 4.92 -3.85 8.59
C VAL A 283 5.36 -2.41 8.78
N LEU A 284 5.63 -2.03 10.02
CA LEU A 284 6.06 -0.67 10.37
C LEU A 284 7.54 -0.71 10.77
N GLY A 285 8.26 0.37 10.47
CA GLY A 285 9.64 0.55 10.92
C GLY A 285 9.72 0.85 12.42
N GLY A 286 10.90 1.27 12.86
CA GLY A 286 11.11 1.70 14.25
C GLY A 286 10.27 2.94 14.64
N GLU A 287 10.36 3.35 15.90
CA GLU A 287 9.54 4.43 16.46
C GLU A 287 9.64 5.76 15.67
N GLU A 288 10.85 6.14 15.23
CA GLU A 288 11.07 7.31 14.38
C GLU A 288 10.38 7.18 13.00
N SER A 289 10.36 5.98 12.44
CA SER A 289 9.69 5.68 11.17
C SER A 289 8.18 5.74 11.30
N LEU A 290 7.65 5.42 12.49
CA LEU A 290 6.22 5.38 12.77
C LEU A 290 5.58 6.77 12.62
N GLU A 291 6.16 7.81 13.23
CA GLU A 291 5.56 9.15 13.19
C GLU A 291 5.50 9.68 11.75
N LEU A 292 6.58 9.50 11.00
CA LEU A 292 6.62 9.87 9.60
C LEU A 292 5.64 9.02 8.78
N ALA A 293 5.60 7.70 9.00
CA ALA A 293 4.67 6.80 8.32
C ALA A 293 3.21 7.21 8.59
N VAL A 294 2.85 7.59 9.83
CA VAL A 294 1.52 8.14 10.16
C VAL A 294 1.24 9.40 9.34
N ARG A 295 2.16 10.36 9.30
CA ARG A 295 1.95 11.63 8.59
C ARG A 295 1.81 11.41 7.09
N LEU A 296 2.64 10.54 6.51
CA LEU A 296 2.55 10.16 5.11
C LEU A 296 1.24 9.40 4.84
N ALA A 297 0.88 8.44 5.69
CA ALA A 297 -0.33 7.65 5.56
C ALA A 297 -1.61 8.51 5.67
N ASP A 298 -1.66 9.47 6.60
CA ASP A 298 -2.78 10.43 6.71
C ASP A 298 -2.89 11.31 5.46
N ARG A 299 -1.76 11.79 4.93
CA ARG A 299 -1.72 12.58 3.70
C ARG A 299 -2.23 11.80 2.49
N PHE A 300 -1.78 10.55 2.34
CA PHE A 300 -2.23 9.65 1.28
C PHE A 300 -3.59 9.01 1.57
N GLN A 301 -4.18 9.31 2.73
CA GLN A 301 -5.46 8.76 3.19
C GLN A 301 -5.47 7.23 3.15
N VAL A 302 -4.31 6.62 3.44
CA VAL A 302 -4.18 5.17 3.62
C VAL A 302 -5.14 4.79 4.75
N PRO A 303 -6.07 3.88 4.53
CA PRO A 303 -7.17 3.62 5.44
C PRO A 303 -6.59 3.09 6.75
N PHE A 304 -5.46 2.38 6.70
CA PHE A 304 -4.76 1.85 7.87
C PHE A 304 -3.93 2.89 8.64
N ALA A 305 -3.87 4.16 8.23
CA ALA A 305 -3.13 5.21 8.94
C ALA A 305 -3.55 5.33 10.41
N GLU A 306 -4.85 5.13 10.68
CA GLU A 306 -5.43 5.23 12.02
C GLU A 306 -5.01 4.07 12.95
N PHE A 307 -4.52 2.96 12.38
CA PHE A 307 -3.99 1.81 13.14
C PHE A 307 -2.50 1.92 13.46
N ILE A 308 -1.76 2.75 12.73
CA ILE A 308 -0.32 2.89 12.91
C ILE A 308 0.03 3.31 14.36
N PRO A 309 -0.68 4.27 14.99
CA PRO A 309 -0.43 4.61 16.40
C PRO A 309 -0.75 3.49 17.40
N LEU A 310 -1.63 2.54 17.03
CA LEU A 310 -1.89 1.36 17.86
C LEU A 310 -0.73 0.37 17.74
N ALA A 311 -0.27 0.10 16.52
CA ALA A 311 0.85 -0.82 16.28
C ALA A 311 2.17 -0.34 16.91
N GLY A 312 2.39 0.97 17.05
CA GLY A 312 3.52 1.49 17.82
C GLY A 312 3.45 1.21 19.33
N LYS A 313 2.25 0.90 19.85
CA LYS A 313 1.99 0.65 21.28
C LYS A 313 1.76 -0.84 21.58
N THR A 314 1.78 -1.71 20.56
CA THR A 314 1.35 -3.12 20.68
C THR A 314 2.45 -4.10 21.06
N GLN A 315 3.59 -3.65 21.59
CA GLN A 315 4.57 -4.60 22.15
C GLN A 315 3.92 -5.54 23.20
N ASP A 316 2.83 -5.09 23.84
CA ASP A 316 2.08 -5.82 24.85
C ASP A 316 0.64 -6.22 24.44
N LEU A 317 0.22 -5.99 23.19
CA LEU A 317 -1.17 -6.11 22.76
C LEU A 317 -1.31 -6.91 21.46
N ASP A 318 -2.04 -8.03 21.52
CA ASP A 318 -2.48 -8.80 20.35
C ASP A 318 -3.99 -8.65 20.20
N ILE A 319 -4.44 -8.05 19.10
CA ILE A 319 -5.87 -7.93 18.77
C ILE A 319 -6.15 -8.73 17.51
N LYS A 320 -7.02 -9.73 17.61
CA LYS A 320 -7.57 -10.46 16.48
C LYS A 320 -9.07 -10.21 16.39
N VAL A 321 -9.49 -9.48 15.37
CA VAL A 321 -10.89 -9.32 15.00
C VAL A 321 -11.19 -10.23 13.83
N THR A 322 -12.21 -11.08 13.91
CA THR A 322 -12.67 -11.92 12.79
C THR A 322 -14.17 -11.68 12.58
N VAL A 323 -14.55 -11.26 11.38
CA VAL A 323 -15.92 -10.91 11.04
C VAL A 323 -16.41 -11.84 9.93
N ALA A 324 -17.46 -12.59 10.20
CA ALA A 324 -18.11 -13.47 9.24
C ALA A 324 -18.95 -12.65 8.25
N LEU A 325 -18.93 -13.03 6.98
CA LEU A 325 -19.88 -12.51 5.99
C LEU A 325 -21.25 -13.16 6.22
N PRO A 326 -22.36 -12.44 5.92
CA PRO A 326 -23.69 -13.03 6.02
C PRO A 326 -23.79 -14.20 5.03
N SER A 327 -24.58 -15.22 5.36
CA SER A 327 -24.84 -16.32 4.42
C SER A 327 -25.56 -15.79 3.17
N ALA A 328 -25.20 -16.30 1.99
CA ALA A 328 -25.99 -16.06 0.78
C ALA A 328 -27.39 -16.68 0.96
N GLN A 329 -28.43 -15.88 0.74
CA GLN A 329 -29.83 -16.34 0.74
C GLN A 329 -30.20 -16.96 -0.60
#